data_AF-V4NLF9-F1
#
_entry.id   AF-V4NLF9-F1
#
_cell.length_a   1.000
_cell.length_b   1.000
_cell.length_c   1.000
_cell.angle_alpha   90.00
_cell.angle_beta   90.00
_cell.angle_gamma   90.00
#
_symmetry.space_group_name_H-M   'P 1'
#
loop_
_entity.id
_entity.type
_entity.pdbx_description
1 polymer ?
#
loop_
_entity_poly.entity_id
_entity_poly.type
_entity_poly.pdbx_seq_one_letter_code
_entity_poly.pdbx_strand_id
1 'polypeptide(L)'
;MANSDVRTKRESVKAERNSSQLDLPIVKSSSLVEDLHKSRKKLDGYKESRRDSAYTRGIAQVELSKAKKLIKELTLLIEKSNRALKIDTNIEENGMHAEVMRDLEAVKEELCRLKVDFDSVLVERTAAEKEVEELQTKTERNLRLLERLKKEIEVAKEDFFLVELGKTEALKEYKEIERQREGKRKEVLYLLVEKDKRIKEMLEEAERSKDIENELFETTSDVEMLQTQLNLVKKMERRDNSMSRSNRSFGRGKSVLKEVTEAKKEELASVNAELFRLMTIMDALRKENLKAKEETARLNKVLREDDAMIQKLNSKMIMVKSRLELALSSKERVSSLADSLAGSFEKLKKNKEAAKKEERLLEEEKTVTKAETEKTRLEIDEKERELISKLDELEKVKQAEALVLDKLEALIEDTMERRETESKHCSTITISRFEYEYLSRHASQAEETAEKKVEAAEAWIKALKVSTKAILMKNETLMRESGVTRVEEEREAFRTQRSLSTKQLVEGEIQKFKGKPEGESYLSPKPVGKSVRLSPEFKPVQRGKPRRYSSVGTPTCFVIKKKKKVPTLVKFFSRNR
;
A
#
# COMPACT_ATOMS: atom_id res chain seq x y z
N MET A 1 -52.25 55.94 -62.70
CA MET A 1 -51.57 57.10 -63.34
C MET A 1 -50.13 57.15 -62.81
N ALA A 2 -49.27 57.95 -63.46
CA ALA A 2 -47.86 58.26 -63.19
C ALA A 2 -47.31 58.05 -61.75
N ASN A 3 -46.02 57.74 -61.52
CA ASN A 3 -44.94 57.40 -62.49
C ASN A 3 -43.80 56.59 -61.83
N SER A 4 -42.89 56.13 -62.68
CA SER A 4 -41.59 55.51 -62.35
C SER A 4 -40.72 56.29 -61.36
N ASP A 5 -39.88 55.56 -60.62
CA ASP A 5 -38.44 55.83 -60.65
C ASP A 5 -37.63 54.52 -60.66
N VAL A 6 -36.43 54.55 -61.25
CA VAL A 6 -35.62 53.35 -61.57
C VAL A 6 -34.20 53.53 -61.06
N ARG A 7 -33.73 52.60 -60.21
CA ARG A 7 -32.30 52.48 -59.93
C ARG A 7 -31.82 51.05 -59.79
N THR A 8 -31.28 50.53 -60.89
CA THR A 8 -30.61 49.22 -60.94
C THR A 8 -29.37 49.19 -60.05
N LYS A 9 -29.18 48.10 -59.32
CA LYS A 9 -27.88 47.68 -58.78
C LYS A 9 -27.66 46.20 -59.06
N ARG A 10 -26.41 45.87 -59.38
CA ARG A 10 -25.98 44.62 -60.01
C ARG A 10 -26.18 43.41 -59.10
N GLU A 11 -26.45 42.27 -59.75
CA GLU A 11 -26.37 40.95 -59.17
C GLU A 11 -24.93 40.63 -58.72
N SER A 12 -24.81 39.82 -57.67
CA SER A 12 -23.66 38.92 -57.51
C SER A 12 -24.15 37.60 -56.92
N VAL A 13 -23.90 36.51 -57.63
CA VAL A 13 -24.47 35.18 -57.31
C VAL A 13 -23.83 34.63 -56.04
N LYS A 14 -24.66 34.19 -55.09
CA LYS A 14 -24.22 33.45 -53.90
C LYS A 14 -24.91 32.08 -53.90
N ALA A 15 -24.18 31.05 -54.33
CA ALA A 15 -24.73 29.71 -54.49
C ALA A 15 -25.10 29.07 -53.15
N GLU A 16 -26.26 28.42 -53.11
CA GLU A 16 -26.75 27.67 -51.97
C GLU A 16 -26.00 26.33 -51.80
N ARG A 17 -25.74 25.94 -50.56
CA ARG A 17 -25.55 24.54 -50.16
C ARG A 17 -26.24 24.30 -48.83
N ASN A 18 -27.17 23.36 -48.82
CA ASN A 18 -28.05 23.08 -47.69
C ASN A 18 -27.27 22.51 -46.51
N SER A 19 -27.54 23.01 -45.30
CA SER A 19 -27.11 22.39 -44.04
C SER A 19 -28.33 22.08 -43.18
N SER A 20 -28.79 20.84 -43.19
CA SER A 20 -29.86 20.37 -42.32
C SER A 20 -29.42 20.41 -40.86
N GLN A 21 -30.16 21.18 -40.05
CA GLN A 21 -29.82 21.48 -38.66
C GLN A 21 -30.21 20.33 -37.72
N LEU A 22 -29.29 19.94 -36.83
CA LEU A 22 -29.55 19.06 -35.68
C LEU A 22 -28.88 19.68 -34.45
N ASP A 23 -29.69 20.20 -33.53
CA ASP A 23 -29.18 20.93 -32.37
C ASP A 23 -28.60 19.98 -31.31
N LEU A 24 -27.30 20.13 -31.04
CA LEU A 24 -26.64 19.57 -29.86
C LEU A 24 -26.30 20.71 -28.88
N PRO A 25 -26.43 20.49 -27.56
CA PRO A 25 -26.30 21.57 -26.58
C PRO A 25 -24.86 22.11 -26.49
N ILE A 26 -24.73 23.43 -26.51
CA ILE A 26 -23.45 24.15 -26.46
C ILE A 26 -22.80 23.97 -25.08
N VAL A 27 -21.90 23.00 -24.96
CA VAL A 27 -20.98 22.88 -23.82
C VAL A 27 -19.83 23.87 -24.00
N LYS A 28 -19.48 24.60 -22.93
CA LYS A 28 -18.58 25.75 -22.96
C LYS A 28 -17.14 25.38 -23.36
N SER A 29 -16.78 25.58 -24.62
CA SER A 29 -15.44 25.32 -25.17
C SER A 29 -14.33 26.27 -24.67
N SER A 30 -14.69 27.36 -23.99
CA SER A 30 -13.75 28.39 -23.51
C SER A 30 -12.66 27.85 -22.58
N SER A 31 -13.02 27.01 -21.59
CA SER A 31 -12.06 26.52 -20.58
C SER A 31 -10.98 25.62 -21.19
N LEU A 32 -11.34 24.76 -22.14
CA LEU A 32 -10.39 23.89 -22.83
C LEU A 32 -9.36 24.70 -23.63
N VAL A 33 -9.80 25.76 -24.32
CA VAL A 33 -8.92 26.67 -25.07
C VAL A 33 -7.99 27.43 -24.13
N GLU A 34 -8.51 27.97 -23.02
CA GLU A 34 -7.69 28.61 -21.99
C GLU A 34 -6.64 27.66 -21.40
N ASP A 35 -7.00 26.42 -21.09
CA ASP A 35 -6.11 25.46 -20.43
C ASP A 35 -5.03 24.92 -21.41
N LEU A 36 -5.34 24.84 -22.71
CA LEU A 36 -4.35 24.65 -23.77
C LEU A 36 -3.39 25.86 -23.88
N HIS A 37 -3.87 27.10 -23.70
CA HIS A 37 -2.98 28.27 -23.64
C HIS A 37 -2.14 28.31 -22.35
N LYS A 38 -2.70 27.94 -21.18
CA LYS A 38 -1.98 27.87 -19.89
C LYS A 38 -0.90 26.78 -19.93
N SER A 39 -1.20 25.60 -20.48
CA SER A 39 -0.24 24.50 -20.62
C SER A 39 0.84 24.81 -21.67
N ARG A 40 0.50 25.44 -22.80
CA ARG A 40 1.49 25.94 -23.78
C ARG A 40 2.46 26.93 -23.15
N LYS A 41 1.98 27.93 -22.40
CA LYS A 41 2.85 28.89 -21.67
C LYS A 41 3.80 28.18 -20.70
N LYS A 42 3.34 27.16 -19.96
CA LYS A 42 4.20 26.35 -19.07
C LYS A 42 5.24 25.56 -19.85
N LEU A 43 4.87 24.95 -20.99
CA LEU A 43 5.79 24.19 -21.84
C LEU A 43 6.87 25.08 -22.46
N ASP A 44 6.52 26.28 -22.92
CA ASP A 44 7.48 27.21 -23.51
C ASP A 44 8.43 27.79 -22.44
N GLY A 45 7.94 28.08 -21.22
CA GLY A 45 8.79 28.42 -20.07
C GLY A 45 9.76 27.29 -19.66
N TYR A 46 9.34 26.02 -19.75
CA TYR A 46 10.25 24.88 -19.53
C TYR A 46 11.34 24.79 -20.61
N LYS A 47 11.05 25.14 -21.87
CA LYS A 47 12.07 25.24 -22.94
C LYS A 47 13.02 26.41 -22.72
N GLU A 48 12.59 27.49 -22.07
CA GLU A 48 13.42 28.63 -21.65
C GLU A 48 14.39 28.19 -20.55
N SER A 49 13.87 27.75 -19.40
CA SER A 49 14.66 27.29 -18.25
C SER A 49 15.65 26.16 -18.61
N ARG A 50 15.29 25.27 -19.55
CA ARG A 50 16.21 24.25 -20.09
C ARG A 50 17.36 24.84 -20.92
N ARG A 51 17.14 25.93 -21.67
CA ARG A 51 18.20 26.67 -22.38
C ARG A 51 19.11 27.38 -21.38
N ASP A 52 18.55 28.02 -20.36
CA ASP A 52 19.32 28.73 -19.33
C ASP A 52 20.19 27.77 -18.50
N SER A 53 19.65 26.60 -18.13
CA SER A 53 20.39 25.50 -17.49
C SER A 53 21.47 24.88 -18.38
N ALA A 54 21.31 24.94 -19.71
CA ALA A 54 22.35 24.49 -20.65
C ALA A 54 23.45 25.56 -20.82
N TYR A 55 23.07 26.84 -20.87
CA TYR A 55 23.98 27.98 -21.00
C TYR A 55 24.88 28.15 -19.77
N THR A 56 24.29 28.18 -18.57
CA THR A 56 25.02 28.24 -17.28
C THR A 56 25.97 27.05 -17.10
N ARG A 57 25.54 25.83 -17.48
CA ARG A 57 26.39 24.64 -17.49
C ARG A 57 27.55 24.76 -18.48
N GLY A 58 27.33 25.37 -19.65
CA GLY A 58 28.38 25.68 -20.62
C GLY A 58 29.43 26.63 -20.04
N ILE A 59 29.01 27.70 -19.36
CA ILE A 59 29.92 28.63 -18.66
C ILE A 59 30.73 27.88 -17.60
N ALA A 60 30.08 27.16 -16.70
CA ALA A 60 30.75 26.40 -15.65
C ALA A 60 31.74 25.35 -16.21
N GLN A 61 31.42 24.72 -17.34
CA GLN A 61 32.32 23.77 -18.01
C GLN A 61 33.54 24.47 -18.66
N VAL A 62 33.38 25.68 -19.18
CA VAL A 62 34.49 26.53 -19.67
C VAL A 62 35.38 27.00 -18.51
N GLU A 63 34.79 27.41 -17.39
CA GLU A 63 35.52 27.86 -16.19
C GLU A 63 36.28 26.70 -15.53
N LEU A 64 35.65 25.53 -15.38
CA LEU A 64 36.30 24.30 -14.93
C LEU A 64 37.45 23.90 -15.88
N SER A 65 37.33 24.18 -17.18
CA SER A 65 38.41 23.97 -18.16
C SER A 65 39.54 24.99 -18.03
N LYS A 66 39.26 26.25 -17.65
CA LYS A 66 40.29 27.25 -17.30
C LYS A 66 41.02 26.87 -16.01
N ALA A 67 40.28 26.50 -14.95
CA ALA A 67 40.85 26.05 -13.69
C ALA A 67 41.77 24.82 -13.88
N LYS A 68 41.36 23.85 -14.72
CA LYS A 68 42.21 22.69 -15.09
C LYS A 68 43.46 23.04 -15.91
N LYS A 69 43.55 24.23 -16.51
CA LYS A 69 44.81 24.75 -17.10
C LYS A 69 45.69 25.39 -16.03
N LEU A 70 45.13 26.31 -15.24
CA LEU A 70 45.83 26.96 -14.12
C LEU A 70 46.43 25.96 -13.14
N ILE A 71 45.70 24.88 -12.79
CA ILE A 71 46.23 23.81 -11.94
C ILE A 71 47.47 23.14 -12.56
N LYS A 72 47.46 22.86 -13.87
CA LYS A 72 48.62 22.26 -14.57
C LYS A 72 49.80 23.23 -14.66
N GLU A 73 49.53 24.52 -14.90
CA GLU A 73 50.54 25.58 -14.92
C GLU A 73 51.19 25.73 -13.54
N LEU A 74 50.41 25.67 -12.45
CA LEU A 74 50.90 25.66 -11.07
C LEU A 74 51.66 24.36 -10.74
N THR A 75 51.21 23.18 -11.18
CA THR A 75 51.97 21.92 -11.01
C THR A 75 53.34 22.01 -11.70
N LEU A 76 53.40 22.55 -12.93
CA LEU A 76 54.66 22.77 -13.64
C LEU A 76 55.55 23.82 -12.97
N LEU A 77 54.96 24.86 -12.35
CA LEU A 77 55.71 25.86 -11.58
C LEU A 77 56.31 25.26 -10.29
N ILE A 78 55.54 24.43 -9.59
CA ILE A 78 55.99 23.68 -8.40
C ILE A 78 57.07 22.67 -8.78
N GLU A 79 56.90 21.91 -9.86
CA GLU A 79 57.96 21.03 -10.39
C GLU A 79 59.23 21.81 -10.76
N LYS A 80 59.09 23.01 -11.35
CA LYS A 80 60.23 23.87 -11.68
C LYS A 80 60.94 24.39 -10.42
N SER A 81 60.19 24.78 -9.40
CA SER A 81 60.73 25.19 -8.09
C SER A 81 61.46 24.04 -7.39
N ASN A 82 60.86 22.84 -7.35
CA ASN A 82 61.45 21.62 -6.79
C ASN A 82 62.69 21.12 -7.58
N ARG A 83 62.89 21.58 -8.82
CA ARG A 83 64.13 21.36 -9.59
C ARG A 83 65.17 22.45 -9.35
N ALA A 84 64.77 23.67 -8.99
CA ALA A 84 65.67 24.75 -8.60
C ALA A 84 66.27 24.52 -7.20
N LEU A 85 65.47 24.03 -6.25
CA LEU A 85 65.89 23.66 -4.88
C LEU A 85 66.80 22.40 -4.81
N LYS A 86 67.46 22.03 -5.91
CA LYS A 86 68.47 20.95 -5.98
C LYS A 86 69.88 21.46 -6.26
N ILE A 87 70.09 22.76 -6.17
CA ILE A 87 71.39 23.42 -6.27
C ILE A 87 71.54 24.31 -5.01
N ASP A 88 72.72 24.24 -4.41
CA ASP A 88 73.23 25.04 -3.29
C ASP A 88 72.44 25.05 -1.97
N THR A 89 72.64 24.00 -1.17
CA THR A 89 72.60 24.07 0.30
C THR A 89 73.96 23.66 0.88
N ASN A 90 74.89 24.61 0.90
CA ASN A 90 76.24 24.38 1.43
C ASN A 90 76.81 25.70 2.01
N ILE A 91 76.26 26.15 3.15
CA ILE A 91 76.72 27.28 3.98
C ILE A 91 76.13 27.15 5.40
N GLU A 92 77.00 27.23 6.42
CA GLU A 92 76.74 27.61 7.83
C GLU A 92 75.59 26.90 8.59
N GLU A 93 75.82 25.64 8.95
CA GLU A 93 74.80 24.73 9.50
C GLU A 93 74.27 25.05 10.93
N ASN A 94 75.02 25.74 11.79
CA ASN A 94 74.64 25.84 13.22
C ASN A 94 73.50 26.80 13.56
N GLY A 95 73.20 27.80 12.70
CA GLY A 95 72.09 28.73 12.91
C GLY A 95 70.82 28.26 12.22
N MET A 96 70.89 28.11 10.89
CA MET A 96 69.74 27.76 10.04
C MET A 96 69.13 26.39 10.40
N HIS A 97 69.94 25.41 10.83
CA HIS A 97 69.41 24.10 11.23
C HIS A 97 68.54 24.19 12.51
N ALA A 98 68.85 25.09 13.44
CA ALA A 98 68.04 25.32 14.63
C ALA A 98 66.74 26.10 14.34
N GLU A 99 66.69 26.84 13.24
CA GLU A 99 65.46 27.45 12.72
C GLU A 99 64.59 26.42 12.01
N VAL A 100 65.15 25.68 11.05
CA VAL A 100 64.46 24.60 10.33
C VAL A 100 63.92 23.51 11.27
N MET A 101 64.60 23.22 12.38
CA MET A 101 64.09 22.29 13.40
C MET A 101 62.88 22.84 14.17
N ARG A 102 62.88 24.13 14.54
CA ARG A 102 61.73 24.79 15.19
C ARG A 102 60.54 24.86 14.24
N ASP A 103 60.76 25.20 12.97
CA ASP A 103 59.72 25.21 11.93
C ASP A 103 59.15 23.80 11.70
N LEU A 104 60.01 22.77 11.66
CA LEU A 104 59.59 21.38 11.54
C LEU A 104 58.80 20.90 12.77
N GLU A 105 59.04 21.45 13.95
CA GLU A 105 58.28 21.16 15.17
C GLU A 105 56.93 21.90 15.18
N ALA A 106 56.90 23.18 14.80
CA ALA A 106 55.66 23.93 14.59
C ALA A 106 54.74 23.27 13.54
N VAL A 107 55.29 22.80 12.41
CA VAL A 107 54.53 22.09 11.37
C VAL A 107 54.05 20.70 11.84
N LYS A 108 54.79 20.00 12.71
CA LYS A 108 54.28 18.77 13.36
C LYS A 108 53.11 19.08 14.30
N GLU A 109 53.19 20.14 15.09
CA GLU A 109 52.09 20.55 15.95
C GLU A 109 50.86 20.96 15.14
N GLU A 110 51.03 21.74 14.06
CA GLU A 110 49.92 22.11 13.17
C GLU A 110 49.31 20.87 12.50
N LEU A 111 50.11 19.90 12.08
CA LEU A 111 49.62 18.62 11.57
C LEU A 111 48.84 17.83 12.64
N CYS A 112 49.26 17.89 13.91
CA CYS A 112 48.53 17.30 15.03
C CYS A 112 47.22 18.04 15.33
N ARG A 113 47.21 19.38 15.34
CA ARG A 113 46.00 20.22 15.49
C ARG A 113 45.01 19.93 14.35
N LEU A 114 45.44 20.09 13.11
CA LEU A 114 44.66 19.84 11.90
C LEU A 114 44.09 18.41 11.82
N LYS A 115 44.79 17.42 12.38
CA LYS A 115 44.28 16.05 12.46
C LYS A 115 43.11 15.94 13.45
N VAL A 116 43.20 16.56 14.63
CA VAL A 116 42.09 16.60 15.60
C VAL A 116 40.90 17.37 15.02
N ASP A 117 41.15 18.50 14.35
CA ASP A 117 40.12 19.28 13.67
C ASP A 117 39.43 18.45 12.56
N PHE A 118 40.21 17.70 11.77
CA PHE A 118 39.69 16.81 10.72
C PHE A 118 38.87 15.64 11.30
N ASP A 119 39.34 15.01 12.39
CA ASP A 119 38.60 13.95 13.08
C ASP A 119 37.28 14.50 13.67
N SER A 120 37.26 15.75 14.18
CA SER A 120 36.03 16.44 14.62
C SER A 120 35.07 16.73 13.48
N VAL A 121 35.55 17.31 12.38
CA VAL A 121 34.76 17.61 11.17
C VAL A 121 34.20 16.33 10.53
N LEU A 122 34.91 15.19 10.62
CA LEU A 122 34.36 13.89 10.22
C LEU A 122 33.20 13.45 11.12
N VAL A 123 33.30 13.60 12.45
CA VAL A 123 32.20 13.27 13.37
C VAL A 123 30.98 14.13 13.06
N GLU A 124 31.13 15.45 12.98
CA GLU A 124 30.06 16.40 12.64
C GLU A 124 29.42 16.08 11.27
N ARG A 125 30.24 15.82 10.24
CA ARG A 125 29.75 15.39 8.93
C ARG A 125 28.89 14.12 9.02
N THR A 126 29.32 13.10 9.76
CA THR A 126 28.52 11.87 9.91
C THR A 126 27.30 12.03 10.82
N ALA A 127 27.16 13.14 11.55
CA ALA A 127 25.91 13.52 12.21
C ALA A 127 24.96 14.18 11.19
N ALA A 128 25.44 15.19 10.47
CA ALA A 128 24.67 15.89 9.43
C ALA A 128 24.18 14.95 8.30
N GLU A 129 24.99 13.97 7.89
CA GLU A 129 24.57 12.95 6.90
C GLU A 129 23.38 12.11 7.40
N LYS A 130 23.34 11.74 8.69
CA LYS A 130 22.20 11.02 9.30
C LYS A 130 20.95 11.89 9.40
N GLU A 131 21.09 13.16 9.77
CA GLU A 131 19.96 14.10 9.79
C GLU A 131 19.35 14.28 8.39
N VAL A 132 20.19 14.35 7.36
CA VAL A 132 19.76 14.40 5.96
C VAL A 132 19.04 13.11 5.56
N GLU A 133 19.54 11.92 5.91
CA GLU A 133 18.83 10.65 5.68
C GLU A 133 17.47 10.59 6.41
N GLU A 134 17.42 11.06 7.66
CA GLU A 134 16.16 11.17 8.40
C GLU A 134 15.17 12.11 7.71
N LEU A 135 15.60 13.29 7.29
CA LEU A 135 14.76 14.27 6.59
C LEU A 135 14.32 13.76 5.21
N GLN A 136 15.16 13.03 4.49
CA GLN A 136 14.78 12.36 3.23
C GLN A 136 13.70 11.31 3.49
N THR A 137 13.87 10.40 4.46
CA THR A 137 12.85 9.38 4.73
C THR A 137 11.56 9.97 5.33
N LYS A 138 11.63 11.07 6.09
CA LYS A 138 10.45 11.84 6.54
C LYS A 138 9.71 12.44 5.33
N THR A 139 10.45 13.05 4.39
CA THR A 139 9.92 13.60 3.14
C THR A 139 9.27 12.53 2.26
N GLU A 140 9.89 11.35 2.11
CA GLU A 140 9.30 10.23 1.38
C GLU A 140 7.99 9.74 2.00
N ARG A 141 7.92 9.60 3.33
CA ARG A 141 6.68 9.22 4.02
C ARG A 141 5.57 10.25 3.75
N ASN A 142 5.90 11.53 3.77
CA ASN A 142 4.95 12.62 3.49
C ASN A 142 4.51 12.63 2.01
N LEU A 143 5.40 12.37 1.05
CA LEU A 143 5.05 12.24 -0.37
C LEU A 143 4.10 11.04 -0.60
N ARG A 144 4.38 9.89 0.02
CA ARG A 144 3.51 8.70 -0.04
C ARG A 144 2.14 8.95 0.62
N LEU A 145 2.08 9.78 1.67
CA LEU A 145 0.82 10.23 2.29
C LEU A 145 0.03 11.14 1.36
N LEU A 146 0.67 12.15 0.77
CA LEU A 146 0.05 13.08 -0.19
C LEU A 146 -0.48 12.35 -1.43
N GLU A 147 0.21 11.32 -1.93
CA GLU A 147 -0.26 10.51 -3.05
C GLU A 147 -1.53 9.69 -2.69
N ARG A 148 -1.62 9.18 -1.45
CA ARG A 148 -2.82 8.50 -0.95
C ARG A 148 -4.00 9.46 -0.81
N LEU A 149 -3.79 10.59 -0.15
CA LEU A 149 -4.80 11.64 0.02
C LEU A 149 -5.28 12.17 -1.35
N LYS A 150 -4.39 12.31 -2.33
CA LYS A 150 -4.76 12.68 -3.70
C LYS A 150 -5.71 11.65 -4.34
N LYS A 151 -5.44 10.35 -4.19
CA LYS A 151 -6.29 9.26 -4.71
C LYS A 151 -7.64 9.20 -3.99
N GLU A 152 -7.65 9.39 -2.67
CA GLU A 152 -8.87 9.49 -1.86
C GLU A 152 -9.74 10.69 -2.28
N ILE A 153 -9.12 11.84 -2.54
CA ILE A 153 -9.78 13.04 -3.11
C ILE A 153 -10.26 12.83 -4.54
N GLU A 154 -9.65 11.93 -5.31
CA GLU A 154 -10.09 11.56 -6.67
C GLU A 154 -11.33 10.65 -6.59
N VAL A 155 -11.30 9.59 -5.77
CA VAL A 155 -12.46 8.72 -5.50
C VAL A 155 -13.65 9.50 -4.93
N ALA A 156 -13.43 10.38 -3.94
CA ALA A 156 -14.50 11.18 -3.35
C ALA A 156 -15.16 12.17 -4.35
N LYS A 157 -14.47 12.55 -5.44
CA LYS A 157 -15.08 13.31 -6.54
C LYS A 157 -15.88 12.42 -7.47
N GLU A 158 -15.41 11.21 -7.77
CA GLU A 158 -16.15 10.24 -8.56
C GLU A 158 -17.47 9.85 -7.86
N ASP A 159 -17.44 9.58 -6.55
CA ASP A 159 -18.63 9.38 -5.72
C ASP A 159 -19.58 10.59 -5.73
N PHE A 160 -19.04 11.81 -5.62
CA PHE A 160 -19.83 13.04 -5.73
C PHE A 160 -20.53 13.16 -7.10
N PHE A 161 -19.82 12.88 -8.20
CA PHE A 161 -20.41 12.89 -9.54
C PHE A 161 -21.50 11.82 -9.70
N LEU A 162 -21.32 10.61 -9.14
CA LEU A 162 -22.34 9.56 -9.14
C LEU A 162 -23.59 9.98 -8.35
N VAL A 163 -23.41 10.64 -7.19
CA VAL A 163 -24.52 11.17 -6.37
C VAL A 163 -25.26 12.29 -7.11
N GLU A 164 -24.57 13.22 -7.77
CA GLU A 164 -25.23 14.26 -8.57
C GLU A 164 -25.93 13.69 -9.81
N LEU A 165 -25.35 12.69 -10.49
CA LEU A 165 -26.02 11.99 -11.58
C LEU A 165 -27.33 11.35 -11.11
N GLY A 166 -27.30 10.60 -10.01
CA GLY A 166 -28.50 9.99 -9.41
C GLY A 166 -29.58 11.01 -9.01
N LYS A 167 -29.18 12.18 -8.47
CA LYS A 167 -30.10 13.30 -8.23
C LYS A 167 -30.74 13.80 -9.53
N THR A 168 -29.96 14.00 -10.60
CA THR A 168 -30.53 14.46 -11.88
C THR A 168 -31.42 13.43 -12.55
N GLU A 169 -31.19 12.14 -12.32
CA GLU A 169 -32.02 11.05 -12.84
C GLU A 169 -33.36 10.96 -12.10
N ALA A 170 -33.34 10.92 -10.76
CA ALA A 170 -34.54 10.98 -9.94
C ALA A 170 -35.40 12.24 -10.21
N LEU A 171 -34.77 13.39 -10.50
CA LEU A 171 -35.48 14.61 -10.90
C LEU A 171 -36.08 14.56 -12.31
N LYS A 172 -35.57 13.71 -13.22
CA LYS A 172 -36.22 13.44 -14.53
C LYS A 172 -37.42 12.52 -14.34
N GLU A 173 -37.25 11.43 -13.60
CA GLU A 173 -38.32 10.47 -13.31
C GLU A 173 -39.49 11.15 -12.57
N TYR A 174 -39.21 11.99 -11.57
CA TYR A 174 -40.23 12.78 -10.87
C TYR A 174 -41.08 13.61 -11.84
N LYS A 175 -40.44 14.33 -12.77
CA LYS A 175 -41.12 15.16 -13.78
C LYS A 175 -41.91 14.33 -14.80
N GLU A 176 -41.46 13.11 -15.09
CA GLU A 176 -42.21 12.16 -15.93
C GLU A 176 -43.47 11.68 -15.22
N ILE A 177 -43.35 11.24 -13.96
CA ILE A 177 -44.47 10.82 -13.11
C ILE A 177 -45.48 11.96 -12.92
N GLU A 178 -45.02 13.20 -12.74
CA GLU A 178 -45.86 14.38 -12.61
C GLU A 178 -46.65 14.67 -13.89
N ARG A 179 -46.02 14.59 -15.07
CA ARG A 179 -46.70 14.75 -16.37
C ARG A 179 -47.73 13.64 -16.61
N GLN A 180 -47.42 12.39 -16.25
CA GLN A 180 -48.37 11.27 -16.32
C GLN A 180 -49.55 11.43 -15.37
N ARG A 181 -49.32 11.94 -14.15
CA ARG A 181 -50.39 12.31 -13.21
C ARG A 181 -51.26 13.45 -13.76
N GLU A 182 -50.66 14.43 -14.43
CA GLU A 182 -51.41 15.52 -15.08
C GLU A 182 -52.26 15.02 -16.25
N GLY A 183 -51.72 14.16 -17.11
CA GLY A 183 -52.47 13.51 -18.19
C GLY A 183 -53.69 12.74 -17.66
N LYS A 184 -53.48 11.88 -16.65
CA LYS A 184 -54.56 11.13 -15.99
C LYS A 184 -55.59 12.04 -15.31
N ARG A 185 -55.19 13.17 -14.71
CA ARG A 185 -56.13 14.18 -14.17
C ARG A 185 -56.99 14.78 -15.28
N LYS A 186 -56.42 15.11 -16.44
CA LYS A 186 -57.18 15.63 -17.59
C LYS A 186 -58.13 14.60 -18.18
N GLU A 187 -57.72 13.34 -18.29
CA GLU A 187 -58.54 12.21 -18.74
C GLU A 187 -59.73 11.97 -17.80
N VAL A 188 -59.50 11.94 -16.48
CA VAL A 188 -60.57 11.79 -15.47
C VAL A 188 -61.52 12.98 -15.47
N LEU A 189 -61.02 14.21 -15.62
CA LEU A 189 -61.87 15.40 -15.75
C LEU A 189 -62.74 15.36 -17.02
N TYR A 190 -62.19 14.94 -18.15
CA TYR A 190 -62.95 14.77 -19.40
C TYR A 190 -64.06 13.72 -19.23
N LEU A 191 -63.74 12.56 -18.65
CA LEU A 191 -64.71 11.51 -18.37
C LEU A 191 -65.80 11.96 -17.38
N LEU A 192 -65.46 12.77 -16.37
CA LEU A 192 -66.44 13.32 -15.42
C LEU A 192 -67.42 14.27 -16.13
N VAL A 193 -66.91 15.23 -16.90
CA VAL A 193 -67.74 16.16 -17.69
C VAL A 193 -68.64 15.42 -18.69
N GLU A 194 -68.15 14.35 -19.31
CA GLU A 194 -68.96 13.50 -20.19
C GLU A 194 -70.06 12.75 -19.43
N LYS A 195 -69.80 12.30 -18.19
CA LYS A 195 -70.79 11.66 -17.33
C LYS A 195 -71.84 12.64 -16.82
N ASP A 196 -71.44 13.84 -16.41
CA ASP A 196 -72.35 14.89 -15.97
C ASP A 196 -73.29 15.33 -17.10
N LYS A 197 -72.78 15.42 -18.35
CA LYS A 197 -73.60 15.66 -19.55
C LYS A 197 -74.65 14.56 -19.74
N ARG A 198 -74.27 13.28 -19.66
CA ARG A 198 -75.20 12.13 -19.77
C ARG A 198 -76.21 12.09 -18.62
N ILE A 199 -75.82 12.48 -17.40
CA ILE A 199 -76.72 12.59 -16.25
C ILE A 199 -77.76 13.68 -16.51
N LYS A 200 -77.36 14.84 -17.04
CA LYS A 200 -78.31 15.90 -17.44
C LYS A 200 -79.26 15.44 -18.54
N GLU A 201 -78.76 14.75 -19.56
CA GLU A 201 -79.60 14.18 -20.63
C GLU A 201 -80.64 13.18 -20.10
N MET A 202 -80.28 12.34 -19.11
CA MET A 202 -81.22 11.44 -18.45
C MET A 202 -82.21 12.15 -17.52
N LEU A 203 -81.82 13.24 -16.87
CA LEU A 203 -82.74 14.06 -16.05
C LEU A 203 -83.80 14.75 -16.92
N GLU A 204 -83.38 15.38 -18.02
CA GLU A 204 -84.32 16.00 -18.96
C GLU A 204 -85.29 14.97 -19.58
N GLU A 205 -84.85 13.73 -19.81
CA GLU A 205 -85.72 12.64 -20.28
C GLU A 205 -86.68 12.13 -19.19
N ALA A 206 -86.24 12.10 -17.93
CA ALA A 206 -87.10 11.76 -16.80
C ALA A 206 -88.17 12.83 -16.54
N GLU A 207 -87.86 14.11 -16.75
CA GLU A 207 -88.82 15.21 -16.72
C GLU A 207 -89.88 15.04 -17.83
N ARG A 208 -89.46 14.84 -19.10
CA ARG A 208 -90.40 14.52 -20.21
C ARG A 208 -91.27 13.30 -19.92
N SER A 209 -90.69 12.25 -19.36
CA SER A 209 -91.40 11.01 -19.01
C SER A 209 -92.50 11.26 -17.96
N LYS A 210 -92.22 12.12 -16.99
CA LYS A 210 -93.18 12.53 -15.96
C LYS A 210 -94.29 13.43 -16.52
N ASP A 211 -93.95 14.32 -17.46
CA ASP A 211 -94.96 15.16 -18.12
C ASP A 211 -95.95 14.29 -18.92
N ILE A 212 -95.45 13.27 -19.64
CA ILE A 212 -96.27 12.25 -20.31
C ILE A 212 -97.09 11.41 -19.30
N GLU A 213 -96.53 11.09 -18.12
CA GLU A 213 -97.28 10.41 -17.05
C GLU A 213 -98.46 11.27 -16.54
N ASN A 214 -98.29 12.59 -16.44
CA ASN A 214 -99.38 13.51 -16.10
C ASN A 214 -100.45 13.56 -17.21
N GLU A 215 -100.06 13.68 -18.49
CA GLU A 215 -101.00 13.65 -19.63
C GLU A 215 -101.78 12.32 -19.70
N LEU A 216 -101.12 11.19 -19.39
CA LEU A 216 -101.76 9.88 -19.30
C LEU A 216 -102.71 9.77 -18.10
N PHE A 217 -102.41 10.43 -16.98
CA PHE A 217 -103.31 10.50 -15.83
C PHE A 217 -104.55 11.34 -16.13
N GLU A 218 -104.39 12.52 -16.73
CA GLU A 218 -105.51 13.38 -17.15
C GLU A 218 -106.41 12.68 -18.18
N THR A 219 -105.84 12.10 -19.24
CA THR A 219 -106.60 11.36 -20.24
C THR A 219 -107.26 10.08 -19.68
N THR A 220 -106.67 9.43 -18.67
CA THR A 220 -107.32 8.31 -17.97
C THR A 220 -108.53 8.79 -17.17
N SER A 221 -108.43 9.92 -16.46
CA SER A 221 -109.56 10.54 -15.76
C SER A 221 -110.69 10.94 -16.73
N ASP A 222 -110.37 11.49 -17.90
CA ASP A 222 -111.36 11.78 -18.93
C ASP A 222 -112.01 10.51 -19.51
N VAL A 223 -111.26 9.44 -19.72
CA VAL A 223 -111.81 8.14 -20.14
C VAL A 223 -112.72 7.55 -19.07
N GLU A 224 -112.39 7.64 -17.78
CA GLU A 224 -113.28 7.24 -16.70
C GLU A 224 -114.56 8.10 -16.68
N MET A 225 -114.44 9.41 -16.85
CA MET A 225 -115.58 10.33 -16.94
C MET A 225 -116.51 9.93 -18.11
N LEU A 226 -115.97 9.78 -19.31
CA LEU A 226 -116.70 9.34 -20.50
C LEU A 226 -117.34 7.95 -20.30
N GLN A 227 -116.66 7.04 -19.61
CA GLN A 227 -117.20 5.71 -19.31
C GLN A 227 -118.34 5.76 -18.29
N THR A 228 -118.32 6.66 -17.30
CA THR A 228 -119.50 6.88 -16.43
C THR A 228 -120.67 7.49 -17.19
N GLN A 229 -120.42 8.47 -18.07
CA GLN A 229 -121.45 9.07 -18.93
C GLN A 229 -122.07 8.04 -19.89
N LEU A 230 -121.24 7.22 -20.55
CA LEU A 230 -121.71 6.13 -21.43
C LEU A 230 -122.56 5.10 -20.68
N ASN A 231 -122.20 4.77 -19.44
CA ASN A 231 -123.01 3.89 -18.58
C ASN A 231 -124.33 4.54 -18.13
N LEU A 232 -124.42 5.88 -18.12
CA LEU A 232 -125.64 6.63 -17.86
C LEU A 232 -126.54 6.68 -19.10
N VAL A 233 -125.97 6.91 -20.29
CA VAL A 233 -126.67 6.79 -21.59
C VAL A 233 -127.23 5.37 -21.79
N LYS A 234 -126.43 4.32 -21.54
CA LYS A 234 -126.88 2.91 -21.60
C LYS A 234 -127.97 2.55 -20.57
N LYS A 235 -128.14 3.34 -19.50
CA LYS A 235 -129.28 3.20 -18.57
C LYS A 235 -130.55 3.90 -19.09
N MET A 236 -130.42 4.90 -19.96
CA MET A 236 -131.56 5.53 -20.63
C MET A 236 -131.98 4.73 -21.88
N GLU A 237 -131.02 4.27 -22.69
CA GLU A 237 -131.23 3.39 -23.85
C GLU A 237 -132.02 2.12 -23.48
N ARG A 238 -131.76 1.55 -22.29
CA ARG A 238 -132.49 0.40 -21.74
C ARG A 238 -133.93 0.67 -21.29
N ARG A 239 -134.48 1.88 -21.50
CA ARG A 239 -135.92 2.16 -21.33
C ARG A 239 -136.74 2.00 -22.60
N ASP A 240 -136.13 2.10 -23.78
CA ASP A 240 -136.83 1.99 -25.07
C ASP A 240 -136.30 0.83 -25.92
N ASN A 241 -136.88 -0.37 -25.71
CA ASN A 241 -137.26 -1.31 -26.77
C ASN A 241 -137.97 -2.55 -26.19
N SER A 242 -139.11 -2.94 -26.76
CA SER A 242 -139.96 -4.05 -26.28
C SER A 242 -140.77 -4.68 -27.43
N MET A 243 -140.99 -6.01 -27.36
CA MET A 243 -141.61 -6.88 -28.38
C MET A 243 -140.79 -7.06 -29.67
N SER A 244 -140.90 -8.14 -30.47
CA SER A 244 -141.72 -9.38 -30.42
C SER A 244 -140.89 -10.57 -30.98
N ARG A 245 -141.03 -11.86 -30.59
CA ARG A 245 -142.05 -12.90 -30.98
C ARG A 245 -142.25 -13.00 -32.53
N SER A 246 -142.48 -14.16 -33.18
CA SER A 246 -143.05 -15.45 -32.75
C SER A 246 -142.98 -16.55 -33.85
N ASN A 247 -142.77 -17.85 -33.52
CA ASN A 247 -143.42 -19.10 -34.09
C ASN A 247 -143.42 -19.37 -35.65
N ARG A 248 -143.80 -20.51 -36.29
CA ARG A 248 -144.32 -21.92 -36.08
C ARG A 248 -144.24 -22.66 -37.48
N SER A 249 -144.56 -23.94 -37.75
CA SER A 249 -144.41 -25.29 -37.12
C SER A 249 -144.96 -26.41 -38.07
N PHE A 250 -144.88 -27.70 -37.69
CA PHE A 250 -145.43 -28.93 -38.36
C PHE A 250 -144.68 -29.49 -39.60
N GLY A 251 -144.68 -30.82 -39.90
CA GLY A 251 -145.06 -31.98 -39.07
C GLY A 251 -145.18 -33.37 -39.76
N ARG A 252 -144.70 -34.43 -39.08
CA ARG A 252 -145.18 -35.86 -39.07
C ARG A 252 -145.26 -36.71 -40.38
N GLY A 253 -144.36 -37.70 -40.52
CA GLY A 253 -144.78 -39.13 -40.52
C GLY A 253 -144.42 -40.12 -41.67
N LYS A 254 -143.66 -41.18 -41.31
CA LYS A 254 -143.87 -42.63 -41.61
C LYS A 254 -143.70 -43.20 -43.05
N SER A 255 -142.61 -43.96 -43.29
CA SER A 255 -142.66 -45.26 -44.03
C SER A 255 -141.35 -46.08 -43.89
N VAL A 256 -141.45 -47.30 -43.33
CA VAL A 256 -140.36 -48.30 -43.25
C VAL A 256 -140.26 -49.10 -44.57
N LEU A 257 -139.17 -49.84 -44.80
CA LEU A 257 -138.88 -50.73 -45.97
C LEU A 257 -138.27 -50.06 -47.22
N LYS A 258 -137.77 -48.84 -47.13
CA LYS A 258 -136.69 -48.34 -48.02
C LYS A 258 -135.34 -48.15 -47.32
N GLU A 259 -135.31 -48.28 -46.00
CA GLU A 259 -134.12 -47.98 -45.20
C GLU A 259 -132.92 -48.86 -45.56
N VAL A 260 -133.09 -50.15 -45.89
CA VAL A 260 -131.94 -51.05 -46.14
C VAL A 260 -131.10 -50.66 -47.38
N THR A 261 -131.68 -49.95 -48.36
CA THR A 261 -130.97 -49.47 -49.55
C THR A 261 -130.56 -48.00 -49.49
N GLU A 262 -131.28 -47.15 -48.76
CA GLU A 262 -130.87 -45.75 -48.56
C GLU A 262 -129.89 -45.62 -47.39
N ALA A 263 -130.07 -46.31 -46.27
CA ALA A 263 -129.13 -46.28 -45.15
C ALA A 263 -127.72 -46.74 -45.57
N LYS A 264 -127.60 -47.72 -46.50
CA LYS A 264 -126.29 -48.09 -47.06
C LYS A 264 -125.66 -47.01 -47.95
N LYS A 265 -126.44 -46.09 -48.52
CA LYS A 265 -125.91 -44.90 -49.21
C LYS A 265 -125.60 -43.78 -48.21
N GLU A 266 -126.39 -43.62 -47.16
CA GLU A 266 -126.18 -42.65 -46.09
C GLU A 266 -124.93 -43.01 -45.26
N GLU A 267 -124.74 -44.29 -44.92
CA GLU A 267 -123.52 -44.86 -44.35
C GLU A 267 -122.32 -44.60 -45.26
N LEU A 268 -122.42 -44.92 -46.56
CA LEU A 268 -121.34 -44.71 -47.52
C LEU A 268 -121.04 -43.21 -47.75
N ALA A 269 -122.05 -42.34 -47.69
CA ALA A 269 -121.88 -40.89 -47.71
C ALA A 269 -121.24 -40.38 -46.41
N SER A 270 -121.58 -40.97 -45.26
CA SER A 270 -120.98 -40.62 -43.97
C SER A 270 -119.53 -41.06 -43.89
N VAL A 271 -119.20 -42.28 -44.34
CA VAL A 271 -117.82 -42.77 -44.44
C VAL A 271 -117.01 -41.88 -45.40
N ASN A 272 -117.57 -41.47 -46.54
CA ASN A 272 -116.89 -40.51 -47.42
C ASN A 272 -116.69 -39.14 -46.76
N ALA A 273 -117.69 -38.62 -46.02
CA ALA A 273 -117.55 -37.37 -45.26
C ALA A 273 -116.49 -37.49 -44.15
N GLU A 274 -116.35 -38.65 -43.52
CA GLU A 274 -115.28 -38.94 -42.55
C GLU A 274 -113.91 -39.08 -43.20
N LEU A 275 -113.80 -39.65 -44.40
CA LEU A 275 -112.56 -39.66 -45.18
C LEU A 275 -112.13 -38.23 -45.56
N PHE A 276 -113.06 -37.35 -45.94
CA PHE A 276 -112.75 -35.93 -46.19
C PHE A 276 -112.36 -35.18 -44.90
N ARG A 277 -113.00 -35.46 -43.75
CA ARG A 277 -112.58 -34.93 -42.44
C ARG A 277 -111.17 -35.41 -42.08
N LEU A 278 -110.89 -36.71 -42.24
CA LEU A 278 -109.58 -37.31 -41.96
C LEU A 278 -108.49 -36.73 -42.87
N MET A 279 -108.76 -36.53 -44.16
CA MET A 279 -107.83 -35.86 -45.06
C MET A 279 -107.58 -34.39 -44.66
N THR A 280 -108.63 -33.67 -44.25
CA THR A 280 -108.51 -32.31 -43.70
C THR A 280 -107.64 -32.27 -42.44
N ILE A 281 -107.81 -33.24 -41.53
CA ILE A 281 -106.99 -33.39 -40.32
C ILE A 281 -105.54 -33.77 -40.66
N MET A 282 -105.31 -34.66 -41.62
CA MET A 282 -103.96 -34.97 -42.10
C MET A 282 -103.27 -33.73 -42.70
N ASP A 283 -103.99 -32.90 -43.46
CA ASP A 283 -103.41 -31.68 -44.04
C ASP A 283 -103.18 -30.57 -43.00
N ALA A 284 -104.00 -30.50 -41.95
CA ALA A 284 -103.70 -29.67 -40.78
C ALA A 284 -102.43 -30.16 -40.07
N LEU A 285 -102.34 -31.46 -39.77
CA LEU A 285 -101.20 -32.09 -39.11
C LEU A 285 -99.90 -31.99 -39.94
N ARG A 286 -99.98 -32.05 -41.27
CA ARG A 286 -98.86 -31.79 -42.19
C ARG A 286 -98.37 -30.35 -42.11
N LYS A 287 -99.29 -29.37 -42.09
CA LYS A 287 -98.96 -27.94 -41.95
C LYS A 287 -98.36 -27.64 -40.57
N GLU A 288 -98.87 -28.28 -39.52
CA GLU A 288 -98.33 -28.18 -38.16
C GLU A 288 -96.93 -28.80 -38.04
N ASN A 289 -96.71 -29.99 -38.62
CA ASN A 289 -95.38 -30.60 -38.72
C ASN A 289 -94.40 -29.73 -39.52
N LEU A 290 -94.86 -28.98 -40.53
CA LEU A 290 -94.02 -28.04 -41.27
C LEU A 290 -93.63 -26.85 -40.38
N LYS A 291 -94.60 -26.24 -39.68
CA LYS A 291 -94.33 -25.16 -38.70
C LYS A 291 -93.36 -25.60 -37.61
N ALA A 292 -93.56 -26.77 -37.00
CA ALA A 292 -92.68 -27.32 -35.99
C ALA A 292 -91.24 -27.53 -36.51
N LYS A 293 -91.07 -27.90 -37.80
CA LYS A 293 -89.75 -27.98 -38.45
C LYS A 293 -89.12 -26.61 -38.70
N GLU A 294 -89.91 -25.59 -39.07
CA GLU A 294 -89.41 -24.22 -39.17
C GLU A 294 -89.03 -23.63 -37.80
N GLU A 295 -89.84 -23.86 -36.78
CA GLU A 295 -89.62 -23.38 -35.40
C GLU A 295 -88.40 -24.05 -34.77
N THR A 296 -88.26 -25.38 -34.91
CA THR A 296 -87.03 -26.07 -34.49
C THR A 296 -85.81 -25.62 -35.28
N ALA A 297 -85.93 -25.29 -36.58
CA ALA A 297 -84.82 -24.70 -37.33
C ALA A 297 -84.45 -23.28 -36.84
N ARG A 298 -85.43 -22.44 -36.49
CA ARG A 298 -85.23 -21.11 -35.88
C ARG A 298 -84.54 -21.24 -34.51
N LEU A 299 -85.02 -22.12 -33.64
CA LEU A 299 -84.42 -22.39 -32.33
C LEU A 299 -82.97 -22.91 -32.45
N ASN A 300 -82.71 -23.84 -33.37
CA ASN A 300 -81.35 -24.33 -33.64
C ASN A 300 -80.40 -23.24 -34.16
N LYS A 301 -80.90 -22.17 -34.79
CA LYS A 301 -80.08 -21.00 -35.17
C LYS A 301 -79.72 -20.17 -33.94
N VAL A 302 -80.69 -19.86 -33.08
CA VAL A 302 -80.47 -19.10 -31.83
C VAL A 302 -79.49 -19.82 -30.91
N LEU A 303 -79.65 -21.13 -30.70
CA LEU A 303 -78.73 -21.93 -29.87
C LEU A 303 -77.26 -21.85 -30.36
N ARG A 304 -77.02 -21.82 -31.67
CA ARG A 304 -75.66 -21.65 -32.24
C ARG A 304 -75.10 -20.25 -32.04
N GLU A 305 -75.96 -19.23 -32.01
CA GLU A 305 -75.57 -17.84 -31.75
C GLU A 305 -75.23 -17.64 -30.25
N ASP A 306 -75.99 -18.29 -29.36
CA ASP A 306 -75.71 -18.35 -27.92
C ASP A 306 -74.43 -19.16 -27.61
N ASP A 307 -74.23 -20.34 -28.21
CA ASP A 307 -73.00 -21.13 -28.09
C ASP A 307 -71.75 -20.31 -28.49
N ALA A 308 -71.84 -19.58 -29.60
CA ALA A 308 -70.77 -18.69 -30.05
C ALA A 308 -70.53 -17.53 -29.06
N MET A 309 -71.58 -17.00 -28.43
CA MET A 309 -71.43 -16.00 -27.36
C MET A 309 -70.78 -16.60 -26.11
N ILE A 310 -71.18 -17.80 -25.69
CA ILE A 310 -70.61 -18.54 -24.54
C ILE A 310 -69.12 -18.80 -24.77
N GLN A 311 -68.71 -19.26 -25.95
CA GLN A 311 -67.28 -19.45 -26.29
C GLN A 311 -66.50 -18.13 -26.27
N LYS A 312 -67.10 -17.03 -26.75
CA LYS A 312 -66.52 -15.67 -26.73
C LYS A 312 -66.43 -15.07 -25.32
N LEU A 313 -67.27 -15.50 -24.39
CA LEU A 313 -67.20 -15.14 -22.97
C LEU A 313 -66.20 -16.00 -22.21
N ASN A 314 -66.17 -17.32 -22.45
CA ASN A 314 -65.24 -18.25 -21.80
C ASN A 314 -63.77 -17.93 -22.16
N SER A 315 -63.48 -17.69 -23.44
CA SER A 315 -62.14 -17.24 -23.88
C SER A 315 -61.70 -15.92 -23.24
N LYS A 316 -62.61 -14.94 -23.09
CA LYS A 316 -62.35 -13.72 -22.29
C LYS A 316 -62.08 -14.03 -20.82
N MET A 317 -62.86 -14.92 -20.20
CA MET A 317 -62.72 -15.29 -18.79
C MET A 317 -61.36 -15.96 -18.53
N ILE A 318 -60.91 -16.86 -19.40
CA ILE A 318 -59.57 -17.47 -19.34
C ILE A 318 -58.46 -16.40 -19.48
N MET A 319 -58.62 -15.46 -20.42
CA MET A 319 -57.67 -14.35 -20.61
C MET A 319 -57.63 -13.36 -19.44
N VAL A 320 -58.74 -13.16 -18.72
CA VAL A 320 -58.77 -12.36 -17.48
C VAL A 320 -58.13 -13.12 -16.33
N LYS A 321 -58.41 -14.43 -16.20
CA LYS A 321 -57.83 -15.30 -15.17
C LYS A 321 -56.30 -15.33 -15.26
N SER A 322 -55.72 -15.59 -16.43
CA SER A 322 -54.26 -15.64 -16.58
C SER A 322 -53.58 -14.29 -16.34
N ARG A 323 -54.21 -13.18 -16.71
CA ARG A 323 -53.76 -11.82 -16.35
C ARG A 323 -53.79 -11.56 -14.85
N LEU A 324 -54.81 -12.07 -14.15
CA LEU A 324 -54.93 -11.96 -12.69
C LEU A 324 -53.87 -12.82 -11.98
N GLU A 325 -53.58 -14.03 -12.46
CA GLU A 325 -52.53 -14.90 -11.93
C GLU A 325 -51.13 -14.27 -12.08
N LEU A 326 -50.85 -13.63 -13.23
CA LEU A 326 -49.63 -12.84 -13.45
C LEU A 326 -49.55 -11.60 -12.52
N ALA A 327 -50.69 -10.96 -12.25
CA ALA A 327 -50.76 -9.84 -11.31
C ALA A 327 -50.56 -10.27 -9.84
N LEU A 328 -51.03 -11.46 -9.45
CA LEU A 328 -50.76 -12.05 -8.14
C LEU A 328 -49.29 -12.41 -7.97
N SER A 329 -48.68 -13.12 -8.93
CA SER A 329 -47.26 -13.48 -8.85
C SER A 329 -46.33 -12.25 -8.81
N SER A 330 -46.66 -11.18 -9.56
CA SER A 330 -45.91 -9.92 -9.46
C SER A 330 -46.13 -9.20 -8.12
N LYS A 331 -47.34 -9.24 -7.53
CA LYS A 331 -47.60 -8.75 -6.17
C LYS A 331 -46.80 -9.50 -5.10
N GLU A 332 -46.71 -10.83 -5.18
CA GLU A 332 -45.92 -11.67 -4.26
C GLU A 332 -44.42 -11.35 -4.33
N ARG A 333 -43.90 -11.13 -5.54
CA ARG A 333 -42.52 -10.66 -5.75
C ARG A 333 -42.29 -9.25 -5.19
N VAL A 334 -43.25 -8.33 -5.31
CA VAL A 334 -43.15 -7.00 -4.70
C VAL A 334 -43.22 -7.09 -3.16
N SER A 335 -44.07 -7.96 -2.60
CA SER A 335 -44.14 -8.16 -1.14
C SER A 335 -42.82 -8.68 -0.58
N SER A 336 -42.29 -9.77 -1.14
CA SER A 336 -41.03 -10.36 -0.68
C SER A 336 -39.82 -9.43 -0.86
N LEU A 337 -39.83 -8.54 -1.86
CA LEU A 337 -38.86 -7.44 -1.96
C LEU A 337 -39.06 -6.37 -0.87
N ALA A 338 -40.30 -5.99 -0.56
CA ALA A 338 -40.60 -5.05 0.53
C ALA A 338 -40.19 -5.62 1.91
N ASP A 339 -40.46 -6.89 2.17
CA ASP A 339 -40.04 -7.60 3.40
C ASP A 339 -38.50 -7.63 3.53
N SER A 340 -37.80 -7.88 2.41
CA SER A 340 -36.33 -7.83 2.35
C SER A 340 -35.77 -6.42 2.63
N LEU A 341 -36.41 -5.38 2.08
CA LEU A 341 -36.04 -3.97 2.31
C LEU A 341 -36.35 -3.51 3.75
N ALA A 342 -37.46 -3.95 4.35
CA ALA A 342 -37.74 -3.72 5.76
C ALA A 342 -36.68 -4.40 6.65
N GLY A 343 -36.30 -5.64 6.31
CA GLY A 343 -35.25 -6.38 6.98
C GLY A 343 -33.85 -5.77 6.85
N SER A 344 -33.54 -5.09 5.73
CA SER A 344 -32.27 -4.35 5.58
C SER A 344 -32.30 -2.99 6.31
N PHE A 345 -33.43 -2.29 6.31
CA PHE A 345 -33.62 -1.04 7.05
C PHE A 345 -33.46 -1.23 8.57
N GLU A 346 -34.08 -2.25 9.17
CA GLU A 346 -33.90 -2.54 10.60
C GLU A 346 -32.46 -3.00 10.94
N LYS A 347 -31.71 -3.58 10.00
CA LYS A 347 -30.26 -3.82 10.18
C LYS A 347 -29.48 -2.50 10.19
N LEU A 348 -29.73 -1.60 9.23
CA LEU A 348 -29.07 -0.29 9.16
C LEU A 348 -29.36 0.56 10.41
N LYS A 349 -30.59 0.52 10.92
CA LYS A 349 -31.00 1.18 12.17
C LYS A 349 -30.22 0.64 13.38
N LYS A 350 -30.10 -0.68 13.53
CA LYS A 350 -29.29 -1.31 14.59
C LYS A 350 -27.81 -0.97 14.47
N ASN A 351 -27.25 -0.94 13.25
CA ASN A 351 -25.87 -0.52 13.01
C ASN A 351 -25.66 0.96 13.37
N LYS A 352 -26.61 1.85 13.05
CA LYS A 352 -26.60 3.26 13.44
C LYS A 352 -26.66 3.46 14.96
N GLU A 353 -27.42 2.62 15.67
CA GLU A 353 -27.45 2.61 17.14
C GLU A 353 -26.18 2.04 17.77
N ALA A 354 -25.48 1.13 17.10
CA ALA A 354 -24.17 0.61 17.52
C ALA A 354 -23.07 1.68 17.34
N ALA A 355 -22.98 2.30 16.16
CA ALA A 355 -22.05 3.39 15.89
C ALA A 355 -22.23 4.56 16.89
N LYS A 356 -23.49 4.93 17.23
CA LYS A 356 -23.81 5.91 18.28
C LYS A 356 -23.49 5.50 19.73
N LYS A 357 -23.00 4.28 19.96
CA LYS A 357 -22.46 3.83 21.26
C LYS A 357 -20.94 3.88 21.22
N GLU A 358 -20.35 3.38 20.14
CA GLU A 358 -18.92 3.46 19.84
C GLU A 358 -18.41 4.92 19.81
N GLU A 359 -19.12 5.83 19.12
CA GLU A 359 -18.87 7.27 19.08
C GLU A 359 -18.79 7.90 20.48
N ARG A 360 -19.64 7.47 21.43
CA ARG A 360 -19.62 7.96 22.81
C ARG A 360 -18.46 7.40 23.62
N LEU A 361 -18.17 6.10 23.49
CA LEU A 361 -17.01 5.48 24.13
C LEU A 361 -15.70 6.13 23.65
N LEU A 362 -15.59 6.46 22.36
CA LEU A 362 -14.44 7.16 21.79
C LEU A 362 -14.32 8.60 22.29
N GLU A 363 -15.43 9.33 22.47
CA GLU A 363 -15.39 10.68 23.07
C GLU A 363 -15.03 10.62 24.57
N GLU A 364 -15.54 9.62 25.30
CA GLU A 364 -15.16 9.34 26.69
C GLU A 364 -13.66 9.04 26.79
N GLU A 365 -13.12 8.08 26.02
CA GLU A 365 -11.69 7.75 25.95
C GLU A 365 -10.82 8.96 25.56
N LYS A 366 -11.28 9.78 24.61
CA LYS A 366 -10.67 11.04 24.19
C LYS A 366 -10.67 12.12 25.29
N THR A 367 -11.60 12.10 26.24
CA THR A 367 -11.53 12.99 27.43
C THR A 367 -10.57 12.44 28.50
N VAL A 368 -10.54 11.13 28.72
CA VAL A 368 -9.63 10.48 29.68
C VAL A 368 -8.17 10.64 29.25
N THR A 369 -7.85 10.29 28.00
CA THR A 369 -6.49 10.43 27.44
C THR A 369 -5.99 11.87 27.46
N LYS A 370 -6.84 12.87 27.17
CA LYS A 370 -6.50 14.29 27.34
C LYS A 370 -6.14 14.65 28.78
N ALA A 371 -6.95 14.23 29.75
CA ALA A 371 -6.69 14.48 31.16
C ALA A 371 -5.38 13.81 31.62
N GLU A 372 -5.08 12.61 31.12
CA GLU A 372 -3.81 11.92 31.37
C GLU A 372 -2.61 12.64 30.72
N THR A 373 -2.75 13.18 29.50
CA THR A 373 -1.67 13.95 28.85
C THR A 373 -1.38 15.29 29.53
N GLU A 374 -2.39 16.02 30.03
CA GLU A 374 -2.12 17.24 30.79
C GLU A 374 -1.58 16.92 32.20
N LYS A 375 -1.96 15.79 32.80
CA LYS A 375 -1.37 15.32 34.06
C LYS A 375 0.12 14.99 33.90
N THR A 376 0.48 14.18 32.89
CA THR A 376 1.89 13.80 32.67
C THR A 376 2.75 15.00 32.24
N ARG A 377 2.17 15.96 31.51
CA ARG A 377 2.80 17.25 31.24
C ARG A 377 3.09 18.04 32.53
N LEU A 378 2.14 18.18 33.44
CA LEU A 378 2.37 18.88 34.73
C LEU A 378 3.44 18.20 35.59
N GLU A 379 3.54 16.86 35.52
CA GLU A 379 4.59 16.08 36.17
C GLU A 379 5.97 16.32 35.53
N ILE A 380 6.05 16.45 34.20
CA ILE A 380 7.27 16.88 33.49
C ILE A 380 7.63 18.32 33.86
N ASP A 381 6.67 19.26 33.80
CA ASP A 381 6.88 20.67 34.19
C ASP A 381 7.37 20.80 35.64
N GLU A 382 7.03 19.87 36.54
CA GLU A 382 7.58 19.77 37.90
C GLU A 382 9.01 19.21 37.94
N LYS A 383 9.29 18.12 37.22
CA LYS A 383 10.61 17.51 37.16
C LYS A 383 11.66 18.38 36.47
N GLU A 384 11.27 19.16 35.46
CA GLU A 384 12.15 20.15 34.84
C GLU A 384 12.50 21.29 35.81
N ARG A 385 11.54 21.79 36.60
CA ARG A 385 11.81 22.79 37.65
C ARG A 385 12.73 22.25 38.76
N GLU A 386 12.53 21.00 39.17
CA GLU A 386 13.42 20.32 40.13
C GLU A 386 14.85 20.20 39.56
N LEU A 387 14.99 19.78 38.30
CA LEU A 387 16.29 19.67 37.63
C LEU A 387 16.99 21.04 37.50
N ILE A 388 16.28 22.10 37.13
CA ILE A 388 16.82 23.46 37.04
C ILE A 388 17.34 23.94 38.41
N SER A 389 16.61 23.68 39.49
CA SER A 389 17.07 23.97 40.86
C SER A 389 18.36 23.22 41.20
N LYS A 390 18.48 21.96 40.79
CA LYS A 390 19.68 21.14 41.02
C LYS A 390 20.88 21.56 40.17
N LEU A 391 20.66 22.11 38.98
CA LEU A 391 21.72 22.70 38.16
C LEU A 391 22.25 24.02 38.74
N ASP A 392 21.36 24.87 39.27
CA ASP A 392 21.73 26.11 39.98
C ASP A 392 22.49 25.82 41.30
N GLU A 393 22.08 24.79 42.06
CA GLU A 393 22.85 24.28 43.21
C GLU A 393 24.25 23.78 42.79
N LEU A 394 24.33 23.00 41.71
CA LEU A 394 25.60 22.43 41.22
C LEU A 394 26.58 23.51 40.73
N GLU A 395 26.09 24.52 40.00
CA GLU A 395 26.91 25.62 39.50
C GLU A 395 27.48 26.46 40.67
N LYS A 396 26.70 26.66 41.74
CA LYS A 396 27.18 27.31 42.98
C LYS A 396 28.27 26.49 43.68
N VAL A 397 28.14 25.16 43.73
CA VAL A 397 29.18 24.27 44.27
C VAL A 397 30.46 24.36 43.43
N LYS A 398 30.35 24.32 42.10
CA LYS A 398 31.46 24.46 41.15
C LYS A 398 32.18 25.82 41.28
N GLN A 399 31.44 26.90 41.51
CA GLN A 399 32.03 28.23 41.78
C GLN A 399 32.75 28.28 43.13
N ALA A 400 32.23 27.60 44.16
CA ALA A 400 32.90 27.48 45.45
C ALA A 400 34.16 26.58 45.37
N GLU A 401 34.14 25.53 44.55
CA GLU A 401 35.27 24.65 44.27
C GLU A 401 36.41 25.41 43.57
N ALA A 402 36.11 26.14 42.49
CA ALA A 402 37.07 27.00 41.81
C ALA A 402 37.72 28.00 42.78
N LEU A 403 36.92 28.71 43.57
CA LEU A 403 37.39 29.68 44.56
C LEU A 403 38.26 29.05 45.69
N VAL A 404 38.15 27.73 45.93
CA VAL A 404 39.04 26.99 46.83
C VAL A 404 40.33 26.58 46.12
N LEU A 405 40.28 26.23 44.83
CA LEU A 405 41.46 25.94 44.01
C LEU A 405 42.32 27.19 43.81
N ASP A 406 41.72 28.33 43.46
CA ASP A 406 42.41 29.62 43.31
C ASP A 406 43.18 30.01 44.59
N LYS A 407 42.58 29.75 45.76
CA LYS A 407 43.22 29.97 47.07
C LYS A 407 44.34 28.98 47.37
N LEU A 408 44.22 27.74 46.91
CA LEU A 408 45.27 26.74 47.05
C LEU A 408 46.47 27.10 46.19
N GLU A 409 46.23 27.49 44.94
CA GLU A 409 47.26 27.94 43.99
C GLU A 409 47.98 29.20 44.51
N ALA A 410 47.24 30.21 44.95
CA ALA A 410 47.81 31.39 45.59
C ALA A 410 48.67 31.03 46.81
N LEU A 411 48.23 30.11 47.69
CA LEU A 411 49.05 29.65 48.83
C LEU A 411 50.30 28.86 48.41
N ILE A 412 50.26 28.14 47.28
CA ILE A 412 51.42 27.43 46.72
C ILE A 412 52.43 28.45 46.15
N GLU A 413 51.97 29.46 45.42
CA GLU A 413 52.81 30.53 44.88
C GLU A 413 53.43 31.36 46.02
N ASP A 414 52.64 31.76 47.00
CA ASP A 414 53.05 32.50 48.21
C ASP A 414 54.09 31.71 49.04
N THR A 415 53.99 30.38 49.10
CA THR A 415 55.02 29.51 49.73
C THR A 415 56.20 29.18 48.82
N MET A 416 56.12 29.44 47.52
CA MET A 416 57.23 29.32 46.57
C MET A 416 58.07 30.62 46.55
N GLU A 417 57.44 31.79 46.44
CA GLU A 417 58.12 33.09 46.50
C GLU A 417 58.80 33.31 47.86
N ARG A 418 58.13 32.93 48.96
CA ARG A 418 58.73 32.98 50.30
C ARG A 418 59.99 32.11 50.42
N ARG A 419 59.98 30.91 49.82
CA ARG A 419 61.18 30.06 49.76
C ARG A 419 62.26 30.62 48.83
N GLU A 420 61.90 31.25 47.72
CA GLU A 420 62.87 31.89 46.83
C GLU A 420 63.54 33.12 47.48
N THR A 421 62.77 33.91 48.24
CA THR A 421 63.28 35.09 48.98
C THR A 421 64.10 34.69 50.20
N GLU A 422 63.74 33.64 50.94
CA GLU A 422 64.58 33.06 51.99
C GLU A 422 65.89 32.47 51.41
N SER A 423 65.80 31.75 50.29
CA SER A 423 66.94 31.15 49.58
C SER A 423 67.97 32.19 49.11
N LYS A 424 67.51 33.35 48.61
CA LYS A 424 68.37 34.48 48.20
C LYS A 424 69.27 35.04 49.32
N HIS A 425 69.03 34.66 50.58
CA HIS A 425 69.79 35.11 51.74
C HIS A 425 70.49 33.98 52.52
N CYS A 426 70.47 32.73 52.05
CA CYS A 426 71.08 31.59 52.76
C CYS A 426 71.83 30.61 51.84
N SER A 427 73.11 30.36 52.15
CA SER A 427 73.97 29.39 51.46
C SER A 427 73.64 27.90 51.78
N THR A 428 72.40 27.59 52.16
CA THR A 428 71.98 26.27 52.64
C THR A 428 70.54 26.01 52.22
N ILE A 429 70.34 25.05 51.32
CA ILE A 429 69.04 24.72 50.75
C ILE A 429 68.26 23.85 51.74
N THR A 430 67.27 24.42 52.41
CA THR A 430 66.33 23.73 53.29
C THR A 430 65.19 23.10 52.49
N ILE A 431 65.37 21.83 52.11
CA ILE A 431 64.38 21.03 51.36
C ILE A 431 63.22 20.63 52.28
N SER A 432 61.96 20.72 51.80
CA SER A 432 60.80 20.25 52.57
C SER A 432 60.86 18.74 52.82
N ARG A 433 60.31 18.26 53.94
CA ARG A 433 60.26 16.81 54.23
C ARG A 433 59.62 16.00 53.10
N PHE A 434 58.58 16.53 52.46
CA PHE A 434 57.92 15.86 51.32
C PHE A 434 58.85 15.78 50.10
N GLU A 435 59.54 16.87 49.78
CA GLU A 435 60.51 16.95 48.68
C GLU A 435 61.72 16.03 48.94
N TYR A 436 62.20 15.97 50.19
CA TYR A 436 63.22 15.01 50.63
C TYR A 436 62.76 13.55 50.44
N GLU A 437 61.54 13.20 50.89
CA GLU A 437 61.00 11.84 50.68
C GLU A 437 60.77 11.52 49.19
N TYR A 438 60.42 12.50 48.35
CA TYR A 438 60.26 12.33 46.90
C TYR A 438 61.61 12.11 46.18
N LEU A 439 62.61 12.95 46.47
CA LEU A 439 63.95 12.88 45.89
C LEU A 439 64.71 11.64 46.37
N SER A 440 64.60 11.29 47.65
CA SER A 440 65.19 10.07 48.23
C SER A 440 64.66 8.81 47.54
N ARG A 441 63.34 8.70 47.32
CA ARG A 441 62.74 7.55 46.60
C ARG A 441 63.23 7.45 45.15
N HIS A 442 63.39 8.58 44.45
CA HIS A 442 63.96 8.58 43.09
C HIS A 442 65.44 8.18 43.07
N ALA A 443 66.23 8.61 44.05
CA ALA A 443 67.64 8.22 44.18
C ALA A 443 67.79 6.70 44.38
N SER A 444 67.04 6.10 45.31
CA SER A 444 67.06 4.64 45.53
C SER A 444 66.58 3.84 44.33
N GLN A 445 65.59 4.34 43.56
CA GLN A 445 65.18 3.70 42.31
C GLN A 445 66.30 3.76 41.25
N ALA A 446 67.04 4.86 41.16
CA ALA A 446 68.19 4.95 40.25
C ALA A 446 69.30 3.96 40.65
N GLU A 447 69.62 3.89 41.94
CA GLU A 447 70.59 2.95 42.54
C GLU A 447 70.24 1.49 42.22
N GLU A 448 68.99 1.07 42.47
CA GLU A 448 68.49 -0.27 42.10
C GLU A 448 68.69 -0.58 40.60
N THR A 449 68.54 0.39 39.70
CA THR A 449 68.78 0.16 38.26
C THR A 449 70.26 0.14 37.88
N ALA A 450 71.15 0.69 38.71
CA ALA A 450 72.59 0.60 38.52
C ALA A 450 73.10 -0.77 39.00
N GLU A 451 72.69 -1.22 40.19
CA GLU A 451 73.04 -2.54 40.73
C GLU A 451 72.65 -3.67 39.76
N LYS A 452 71.40 -3.67 39.27
CA LYS A 452 70.90 -4.67 38.31
C LYS A 452 71.66 -4.68 36.98
N LYS A 453 72.29 -3.56 36.58
CA LYS A 453 73.20 -3.49 35.41
C LYS A 453 74.58 -4.08 35.75
N VAL A 454 75.10 -3.85 36.95
CA VAL A 454 76.37 -4.41 37.43
C VAL A 454 76.27 -5.94 37.59
N GLU A 455 75.21 -6.45 38.22
CA GLU A 455 74.97 -7.90 38.35
C GLU A 455 74.90 -8.58 36.98
N ALA A 456 74.19 -7.97 36.01
CA ALA A 456 74.13 -8.47 34.65
C ALA A 456 75.53 -8.51 34.01
N ALA A 457 76.31 -7.42 34.10
CA ALA A 457 77.68 -7.38 33.57
C ALA A 457 78.60 -8.43 34.22
N GLU A 458 78.49 -8.64 35.53
CA GLU A 458 79.19 -9.73 36.21
C GLU A 458 78.77 -11.11 35.71
N ALA A 459 77.48 -11.34 35.46
CA ALA A 459 76.98 -12.60 34.92
C ALA A 459 77.55 -12.87 33.51
N TRP A 460 77.62 -11.86 32.63
CA TRP A 460 78.30 -11.95 31.34
C TRP A 460 79.79 -12.30 31.48
N ILE A 461 80.51 -11.63 32.41
CA ILE A 461 81.93 -11.92 32.68
C ILE A 461 82.13 -13.34 33.24
N LYS A 462 81.25 -13.81 34.13
CA LYS A 462 81.29 -15.17 34.68
C LYS A 462 81.01 -16.21 33.59
N ALA A 463 80.01 -15.97 32.73
CA ALA A 463 79.71 -16.83 31.57
C ALA A 463 80.87 -16.91 30.56
N LEU A 464 81.52 -15.78 30.25
CA LEU A 464 82.71 -15.73 29.41
C LEU A 464 83.88 -16.51 30.04
N LYS A 465 84.16 -16.32 31.34
CA LYS A 465 85.21 -17.09 32.04
C LYS A 465 84.96 -18.60 32.01
N VAL A 466 83.69 -19.03 32.05
CA VAL A 466 83.30 -20.45 31.89
C VAL A 466 83.48 -20.91 30.44
N SER A 467 83.08 -20.13 29.43
CA SER A 467 83.25 -20.51 28.03
C SER A 467 84.72 -20.56 27.61
N THR A 468 85.57 -19.64 28.08
CA THR A 468 87.03 -19.70 27.87
C THR A 468 87.62 -20.97 28.48
N LYS A 469 87.24 -21.37 29.70
CA LYS A 469 87.68 -22.63 30.30
C LYS A 469 87.20 -23.85 29.49
N ALA A 470 85.96 -23.85 29.02
CA ALA A 470 85.44 -24.94 28.18
C ALA A 470 86.16 -25.03 26.81
N ILE A 471 86.57 -23.91 26.23
CA ILE A 471 87.38 -23.86 25.00
C ILE A 471 88.80 -24.38 25.28
N LEU A 472 89.43 -23.98 26.38
CA LEU A 472 90.75 -24.49 26.77
C LEU A 472 90.74 -26.01 26.97
N MET A 473 89.75 -26.56 27.69
CA MET A 473 89.61 -28.01 27.87
C MET A 473 89.42 -28.76 26.54
N LYS A 474 88.64 -28.20 25.61
CA LYS A 474 88.46 -28.76 24.25
C LYS A 474 89.75 -28.71 23.42
N ASN A 475 90.52 -27.64 23.55
CA ASN A 475 91.79 -27.52 22.86
C ASN A 475 92.83 -28.48 23.45
N GLU A 476 92.81 -28.70 24.77
CA GLU A 476 93.67 -29.68 25.43
C GLU A 476 93.32 -31.13 25.05
N THR A 477 92.02 -31.48 24.89
CA THR A 477 91.63 -32.79 24.37
C THR A 477 92.09 -32.97 22.92
N LEU A 478 91.89 -31.98 22.05
CA LEU A 478 92.39 -32.01 20.67
C LEU A 478 93.91 -32.11 20.60
N MET A 479 94.65 -31.40 21.45
CA MET A 479 96.10 -31.51 21.54
C MET A 479 96.52 -32.91 21.99
N ARG A 480 95.85 -33.51 22.98
CA ARG A 480 96.12 -34.89 23.41
C ARG A 480 95.80 -35.93 22.33
N GLU A 481 94.69 -35.77 21.61
CA GLU A 481 94.33 -36.59 20.45
C GLU A 481 95.38 -36.47 19.33
N SER A 482 95.79 -35.24 18.97
CA SER A 482 96.84 -34.99 17.97
C SER A 482 98.23 -35.48 18.41
N GLY A 483 98.48 -35.53 19.73
CA GLY A 483 99.69 -36.09 20.32
C GLY A 483 99.73 -37.61 20.22
N VAL A 484 98.57 -38.28 20.36
CA VAL A 484 98.45 -39.72 20.10
C VAL A 484 98.67 -40.02 18.62
N THR A 485 98.01 -39.30 17.70
CA THR A 485 98.25 -39.51 16.26
C THR A 485 99.70 -39.22 15.88
N ARG A 486 100.32 -38.17 16.42
CA ARG A 486 101.75 -37.91 16.23
C ARG A 486 102.66 -38.97 16.82
N VAL A 487 102.32 -39.60 17.95
CA VAL A 487 103.12 -40.71 18.50
C VAL A 487 102.97 -41.99 17.66
N GLU A 488 101.80 -42.22 17.06
CA GLU A 488 101.64 -43.28 16.06
C GLU A 488 102.46 -42.98 14.77
N GLU A 489 102.36 -41.76 14.22
CA GLU A 489 103.17 -41.29 13.08
C GLU A 489 104.68 -41.34 13.38
N GLU A 490 105.11 -40.88 14.56
CA GLU A 490 106.50 -40.88 14.99
C GLU A 490 107.00 -42.30 15.31
N ARG A 491 106.13 -43.25 15.69
CA ARG A 491 106.49 -44.69 15.79
C ARG A 491 106.73 -45.31 14.42
N GLU A 492 105.96 -44.93 13.40
CA GLU A 492 106.24 -45.34 12.02
C GLU A 492 107.52 -44.68 11.49
N ALA A 493 107.73 -43.38 11.78
CA ALA A 493 108.95 -42.66 11.45
C ALA A 493 110.19 -43.21 12.18
N PHE A 494 110.09 -43.66 13.43
CA PHE A 494 111.24 -44.26 14.14
C PHE A 494 111.65 -45.62 13.54
N ARG A 495 110.68 -46.39 13.02
CA ARG A 495 110.95 -47.64 12.30
C ARG A 495 111.69 -47.36 10.99
N THR A 496 111.31 -46.33 10.23
CA THR A 496 112.02 -45.95 9.00
C THR A 496 113.37 -45.30 9.29
N GLN A 497 113.46 -44.38 10.26
CA GLN A 497 114.71 -43.69 10.62
C GLN A 497 115.77 -44.63 11.18
N ARG A 498 115.41 -45.61 12.03
CA ARG A 498 116.37 -46.63 12.51
C ARG A 498 116.93 -47.48 11.36
N SER A 499 116.10 -47.74 10.35
CA SER A 499 116.48 -48.43 9.11
C SER A 499 117.40 -47.61 8.19
N LEU A 500 117.46 -46.28 8.38
CA LEU A 500 118.38 -45.37 7.66
C LEU A 500 119.67 -45.12 8.47
N SER A 501 119.57 -44.89 9.77
CA SER A 501 120.73 -44.67 10.66
C SER A 501 121.68 -45.87 10.70
N THR A 502 121.15 -47.10 10.61
CA THR A 502 121.97 -48.32 10.52
C THR A 502 122.77 -48.41 9.20
N LYS A 503 122.35 -47.70 8.14
CA LYS A 503 123.18 -47.54 6.93
C LYS A 503 124.28 -46.51 7.15
N GLN A 504 123.92 -45.33 7.65
CA GLN A 504 124.86 -44.22 7.86
C GLN A 504 126.00 -44.56 8.84
N LEU A 505 125.77 -45.40 9.85
CA LEU A 505 126.84 -45.81 10.77
C LEU A 505 127.92 -46.68 10.09
N VAL A 506 127.50 -47.60 9.21
CA VAL A 506 128.41 -48.45 8.41
C VAL A 506 129.14 -47.62 7.35
N GLU A 507 128.46 -46.62 6.80
CA GLU A 507 129.01 -45.68 5.82
C GLU A 507 130.06 -44.71 6.44
N GLY A 508 130.06 -44.53 7.77
CA GLY A 508 130.98 -43.65 8.49
C GLY A 508 132.39 -44.21 8.76
N GLU A 509 132.60 -45.53 8.68
CA GLU A 509 133.93 -46.14 8.78
C GLU A 509 134.63 -46.30 7.43
N ILE A 510 133.86 -46.34 6.34
CA ILE A 510 134.39 -46.40 4.98
C ILE A 510 134.68 -44.97 4.49
N GLN A 511 135.86 -44.78 3.91
CA GLN A 511 136.25 -43.54 3.21
C GLN A 511 136.34 -42.27 4.09
N LYS A 512 137.21 -42.37 5.10
CA LYS A 512 138.23 -41.32 5.39
C LYS A 512 139.23 -41.13 4.22
N PHE A 513 138.75 -41.19 2.97
CA PHE A 513 139.50 -41.18 1.71
C PHE A 513 138.65 -40.49 0.64
N LYS A 514 139.30 -39.75 -0.27
CA LYS A 514 138.69 -38.74 -1.18
C LYS A 514 138.06 -37.56 -0.43
N GLY A 515 137.91 -36.44 -1.14
CA GLY A 515 137.30 -35.22 -0.60
C GLY A 515 136.96 -34.21 -1.70
N LYS A 516 136.04 -33.28 -1.35
CA LYS A 516 135.43 -32.23 -2.20
C LYS A 516 134.55 -32.76 -3.36
N PRO A 517 133.57 -31.96 -3.83
CA PRO A 517 132.59 -31.20 -3.05
C PRO A 517 131.15 -31.35 -3.64
N GLU A 518 130.16 -30.66 -3.04
CA GLU A 518 128.82 -30.39 -3.61
C GLU A 518 127.93 -31.62 -3.95
N GLY A 519 126.59 -31.53 -4.05
CA GLY A 519 125.68 -30.40 -3.84
C GLY A 519 124.20 -30.83 -3.78
N GLU A 520 123.33 -29.84 -3.54
CA GLU A 520 121.85 -29.85 -3.47
C GLU A 520 121.14 -30.37 -4.76
N SER A 521 119.83 -30.66 -4.83
CA SER A 521 118.74 -30.98 -3.86
C SER A 521 117.43 -31.29 -4.65
N TYR A 522 116.33 -31.61 -3.96
CA TYR A 522 114.91 -31.66 -4.40
C TYR A 522 114.43 -32.78 -5.34
N LEU A 523 113.27 -33.37 -5.00
CA LEU A 523 112.06 -33.46 -5.84
C LEU A 523 110.85 -33.95 -5.01
N SER A 524 109.62 -33.60 -5.41
CA SER A 524 108.35 -34.11 -4.85
C SER A 524 107.68 -35.11 -5.82
N PRO A 525 106.64 -35.87 -5.41
CA PRO A 525 105.28 -35.50 -5.86
C PRO A 525 104.08 -35.91 -4.95
N LYS A 526 102.87 -35.52 -5.40
CA LYS A 526 101.50 -35.92 -4.99
C LYS A 526 101.12 -37.32 -5.61
N PRO A 527 99.86 -37.89 -5.69
CA PRO A 527 98.50 -37.29 -5.53
C PRO A 527 97.28 -38.19 -5.08
N VAL A 528 96.05 -37.60 -5.14
CA VAL A 528 94.68 -38.22 -5.16
C VAL A 528 94.15 -38.85 -3.84
N GLY A 529 92.88 -38.75 -3.39
CA GLY A 529 91.72 -37.91 -3.80
C GLY A 529 90.39 -38.68 -4.08
N LYS A 530 89.25 -38.29 -3.46
CA LYS A 530 87.83 -38.56 -3.89
C LYS A 530 86.76 -37.88 -2.99
N SER A 531 85.47 -38.15 -3.23
CA SER A 531 84.29 -37.34 -2.82
C SER A 531 83.07 -38.22 -2.44
N VAL A 532 82.03 -37.64 -1.80
CA VAL A 532 80.55 -37.85 -1.92
C VAL A 532 79.79 -37.60 -0.59
N ARG A 533 78.53 -37.13 -0.69
CA ARG A 533 77.58 -36.86 0.42
C ARG A 533 76.64 -38.04 0.68
N LEU A 534 75.95 -38.05 1.83
CA LEU A 534 74.51 -38.40 1.94
C LEU A 534 73.92 -37.94 3.29
N SER A 535 72.58 -37.94 3.41
CA SER A 535 71.81 -37.66 4.64
C SER A 535 70.76 -38.75 4.85
N PRO A 536 70.29 -38.98 6.09
CA PRO A 536 68.86 -38.72 6.37
C PRO A 536 68.56 -38.21 7.81
N GLU A 537 67.29 -37.92 8.07
CA GLU A 537 66.75 -37.48 9.37
C GLU A 537 66.35 -38.65 10.30
N PHE A 538 66.20 -38.40 11.62
CA PHE A 538 65.01 -38.71 12.45
C PHE A 538 65.23 -38.31 13.93
N LYS A 539 64.13 -38.04 14.67
CA LYS A 539 64.05 -37.91 16.17
C LYS A 539 62.98 -38.91 16.67
N PRO A 540 62.97 -39.43 17.92
CA PRO A 540 62.28 -38.72 19.03
C PRO A 540 62.54 -39.12 20.53
N VAL A 541 61.98 -38.32 21.47
CA VAL A 541 61.19 -38.72 22.69
C VAL A 541 61.79 -39.18 24.07
N GLN A 542 61.42 -38.42 25.14
CA GLN A 542 61.13 -38.79 26.57
C GLN A 542 62.30 -39.29 27.51
N ARG A 543 62.22 -39.29 28.87
CA ARG A 543 61.17 -38.99 29.92
C ARG A 543 61.82 -38.59 31.28
N GLY A 544 61.33 -37.58 32.03
CA GLY A 544 60.62 -37.68 33.33
C GLY A 544 61.32 -36.85 34.45
N LYS A 545 60.74 -36.02 35.35
CA LYS A 545 59.52 -35.98 36.23
C LYS A 545 59.64 -36.82 37.53
N PRO A 546 59.06 -36.41 38.72
CA PRO A 546 57.75 -35.73 38.89
C PRO A 546 57.47 -34.76 40.08
N ARG A 547 56.31 -34.04 40.01
CA ARG A 547 55.37 -33.56 41.10
C ARG A 547 55.87 -32.67 42.27
N ARG A 548 55.11 -31.72 42.83
CA ARG A 548 53.68 -31.28 42.68
C ARG A 548 53.64 -29.77 42.22
N TYR A 549 52.78 -28.78 42.59
CA TYR A 549 51.51 -28.71 43.36
C TYR A 549 50.62 -27.48 42.97
N SER A 550 49.73 -27.03 43.87
CA SER A 550 48.88 -25.81 43.86
C SER A 550 49.66 -24.48 43.77
N SER A 551 49.09 -23.32 43.42
CA SER A 551 47.84 -22.90 42.73
C SER A 551 47.88 -21.34 42.59
N VAL A 552 46.92 -20.56 42.06
CA VAL A 552 45.56 -20.75 41.51
C VAL A 552 45.29 -19.64 40.46
N GLY A 553 44.20 -19.73 39.68
CA GLY A 553 43.73 -18.63 38.81
C GLY A 553 42.89 -19.14 37.63
N THR A 554 41.56 -19.00 37.72
CA THR A 554 40.63 -19.77 36.86
C THR A 554 39.87 -18.91 35.86
N PRO A 555 40.08 -19.13 34.55
CA PRO A 555 39.09 -18.85 33.52
C PRO A 555 38.71 -20.14 32.74
N THR A 556 37.43 -20.46 32.63
CA THR A 556 36.95 -21.63 31.87
C THR A 556 35.76 -21.33 30.97
N CYS A 557 36.02 -21.18 29.67
CA CYS A 557 35.02 -21.32 28.62
C CYS A 557 35.10 -22.73 28.01
N PHE A 558 34.01 -23.50 28.02
CA PHE A 558 33.94 -24.78 27.29
C PHE A 558 32.58 -25.04 26.61
N VAL A 559 32.62 -24.96 25.28
CA VAL A 559 32.00 -25.88 24.30
C VAL A 559 30.55 -26.37 24.54
N ILE A 560 29.64 -25.73 23.80
CA ILE A 560 28.60 -26.34 22.94
C ILE A 560 28.05 -27.73 23.35
N LYS A 561 26.76 -27.78 23.69
CA LYS A 561 25.90 -28.96 23.48
C LYS A 561 24.68 -28.60 22.64
N LYS A 562 24.54 -29.18 21.44
CA LYS A 562 23.30 -29.11 20.63
C LYS A 562 22.33 -30.23 21.05
N LYS A 563 21.08 -29.90 21.41
CA LYS A 563 19.85 -30.54 20.85
C LYS A 563 18.52 -30.03 21.44
N LYS A 564 17.50 -30.01 20.56
CA LYS A 564 16.03 -30.06 20.78
C LYS A 564 15.30 -28.83 21.36
N LYS A 565 14.50 -28.21 20.47
CA LYS A 565 13.10 -27.75 20.59
C LYS A 565 12.64 -27.04 21.88
N VAL A 566 12.22 -25.77 21.71
CA VAL A 566 11.25 -25.05 22.57
C VAL A 566 10.00 -24.74 21.69
N PRO A 567 8.77 -24.64 22.25
CA PRO A 567 7.54 -24.88 21.46
C PRO A 567 7.03 -23.73 20.57
N THR A 568 6.19 -24.11 19.60
CA THR A 568 5.31 -23.23 18.83
C THR A 568 4.24 -22.58 19.72
N LEU A 569 4.26 -21.24 19.83
CA LEU A 569 3.14 -20.46 20.38
C LEU A 569 2.09 -20.16 19.30
N VAL A 570 1.31 -21.17 18.94
CA VAL A 570 0.04 -21.03 18.22
C VAL A 570 -1.04 -21.70 19.05
N LYS A 571 -1.87 -20.90 19.74
CA LYS A 571 -3.21 -21.21 20.33
C LYS A 571 -3.63 -20.14 21.36
N PHE A 572 -4.02 -18.95 20.91
CA PHE A 572 -4.81 -18.02 21.75
C PHE A 572 -5.92 -17.25 21.01
N PHE A 573 -5.91 -17.19 19.68
CA PHE A 573 -7.02 -16.62 18.90
C PHE A 573 -7.63 -17.65 17.94
N SER A 574 -8.36 -18.61 18.52
CA SER A 574 -9.37 -19.40 17.80
C SER A 574 -10.41 -19.98 18.75
N ARG A 575 -11.55 -19.27 18.93
CA ARG A 575 -12.93 -19.80 19.06
C ARG A 575 -13.90 -18.78 19.69
N ASN A 576 -15.07 -18.61 19.05
CA ASN A 576 -16.22 -17.76 19.43
C ASN A 576 -15.93 -16.24 19.37
N ARG A 577 -16.73 -15.41 18.68
CA ARG A 577 -18.09 -15.62 18.14
C ARG A 577 -18.13 -15.66 16.62
#